data_AF-A0A920V5Z0-F1
#
_entry.id   AF-A0A920V5Z0-F1
#
_cell.length_a   1.000
_cell.length_b   1.000
_cell.length_c   1.000
_cell.angle_alpha   90.00
_cell.angle_beta   90.00
_cell.angle_gamma   90.00
#
_symmetry.space_group_name_H-M   'P 1'
#
loop_
_entity.id
_entity.type
_entity.pdbx_description
1 polymer ?
#
loop_
_entity_poly.entity_id
_entity_poly.type
_entity_poly.pdbx_seq_one_letter_code
_entity_poly.pdbx_strand_id
1 'polypeptide(L)'
;MVAIGTIVLALTEFTPIFTILTKPLVPILKLMQIPEAEMAAPAFLVGFADMYLPAVLGKNIASEMTRFIIGCVSIIQIIYMTEVGTLILKSRIPLQIGELFLIFVLRTLITLPLITAIAHFIYR
;
A
#
# COMPACT_ATOMS: atom_id res chain seq x y z
N MET A 1 -15.64 -2.49 -10.19
CA MET A 1 -15.17 -2.40 -8.79
C MET A 1 -14.73 -3.78 -8.31
N VAL A 2 -15.63 -4.76 -8.11
CA VAL A 2 -15.27 -6.12 -7.65
C VAL A 2 -14.23 -6.81 -8.57
N ALA A 3 -14.39 -6.74 -9.89
CA ALA A 3 -13.50 -7.43 -10.82
C ALA A 3 -12.01 -7.01 -10.73
N ILE A 4 -11.72 -5.71 -10.59
CA ILE A 4 -10.34 -5.20 -10.53
C ILE A 4 -9.70 -5.60 -9.20
N GLY A 5 -10.41 -5.43 -8.09
CA GLY A 5 -9.94 -5.84 -6.76
C GLY A 5 -9.67 -7.34 -6.68
N THR A 6 -10.57 -8.18 -7.22
CA THR A 6 -10.41 -9.63 -7.27
C THR A 6 -9.22 -10.06 -8.12
N ILE A 7 -9.02 -9.45 -9.30
CA ILE A 7 -7.87 -9.76 -10.17
C ILE A 7 -6.56 -9.39 -9.47
N VAL A 8 -6.47 -8.19 -8.88
CA VAL A 8 -5.25 -7.75 -8.18
C VAL A 8 -4.97 -8.63 -6.96
N LEU A 9 -5.99 -8.99 -6.19
CA LEU A 9 -5.84 -9.91 -5.06
C LEU A 9 -5.36 -11.29 -5.52
N ALA A 10 -5.99 -11.86 -6.56
CA ALA A 10 -5.58 -13.15 -7.12
C ALA A 10 -4.14 -13.11 -7.66
N LEU A 11 -3.76 -12.04 -8.36
CA LEU A 11 -2.38 -11.86 -8.80
C LEU A 11 -1.42 -11.70 -7.61
N THR A 12 -1.84 -11.07 -6.52
CA THR A 12 -0.98 -10.90 -5.34
C THR A 12 -0.80 -12.19 -4.55
N GLU A 13 -1.86 -12.99 -4.39
CA GLU A 13 -1.78 -14.25 -3.64
C GLU A 13 -1.18 -15.40 -4.44
N PHE A 14 -1.52 -15.50 -5.73
CA PHE A 14 -1.11 -16.65 -6.55
C PHE A 14 0.12 -16.39 -7.42
N THR A 15 0.62 -15.15 -7.51
CA THR A 15 1.82 -14.85 -8.31
C THR A 15 2.83 -13.99 -7.54
N PRO A 16 4.15 -14.15 -7.79
CA PRO A 16 5.17 -13.38 -7.08
C PRO A 16 5.36 -11.95 -7.62
N ILE A 17 4.48 -11.47 -8.51
CA ILE A 17 4.63 -10.19 -9.21
C ILE A 17 4.77 -9.04 -8.20
N PHE A 18 3.83 -8.94 -7.25
CA PHE A 18 3.84 -7.88 -6.25
C PHE A 18 4.99 -8.02 -5.25
N THR A 19 5.38 -9.25 -4.91
CA THR A 19 6.56 -9.51 -4.07
C THR A 19 7.84 -9.02 -4.73
N ILE A 20 8.01 -9.26 -6.03
CA ILE A 20 9.17 -8.80 -6.80
C ILE A 20 9.17 -7.27 -6.90
N LEU A 21 8.02 -6.67 -7.24
CA LEU A 21 7.90 -5.23 -7.43
C LEU A 21 8.14 -4.45 -6.14
N THR A 22 7.80 -5.04 -4.98
CA THR A 22 7.97 -4.43 -3.65
C THR A 22 9.28 -4.78 -2.97
N LYS A 23 10.15 -5.59 -3.58
CA LYS A 23 11.52 -5.85 -3.07
C LYS A 23 12.29 -4.58 -2.69
N PRO A 24 12.23 -3.46 -3.45
CA PRO A 24 12.92 -2.22 -3.06
C PRO A 24 12.38 -1.59 -1.77
N LEU A 25 11.13 -1.89 -1.39
CA LEU A 25 10.50 -1.37 -0.19
C LEU A 25 10.89 -2.15 1.06
N VAL A 26 11.15 -3.47 0.94
CA VAL A 26 11.57 -4.34 2.04
C VAL A 26 12.74 -3.79 2.88
N PRO A 27 13.89 -3.36 2.31
CA PRO A 27 15.00 -2.82 3.10
C PRO A 27 14.61 -1.55 3.85
N ILE A 28 13.73 -0.72 3.29
CA ILE A 28 13.22 0.49 3.94
C ILE A 28 12.39 0.09 5.16
N LEU A 29 11.46 -0.86 5.01
CA LEU A 29 10.64 -1.36 6.12
C LEU A 29 11.48 -2.01 7.22
N LYS A 30 12.53 -2.76 6.85
CA LYS A 30 13.49 -3.36 7.81
C LYS A 30 14.29 -2.28 8.55
N LEU A 31 14.75 -1.24 7.85
CA LEU A 31 15.44 -0.11 8.47
C LEU A 31 14.55 0.62 9.48
N MET A 32 13.25 0.71 9.18
CA MET A 32 12.24 1.27 10.06
C MET A 32 11.78 0.31 11.18
N GLN A 33 12.45 -0.83 11.35
CA GLN A 33 12.16 -1.85 12.36
C GLN A 33 10.73 -2.39 12.34
N ILE A 34 10.11 -2.46 11.15
CA ILE A 34 8.76 -3.03 11.01
C ILE A 34 8.86 -4.57 11.00
N PRO A 35 8.22 -5.29 11.93
CA PRO A 35 8.17 -6.75 11.91
C PRO A 35 7.51 -7.27 10.65
N GLU A 36 7.93 -8.45 10.18
CA GLU A 36 7.34 -9.11 9.01
C GLU A 36 7.38 -8.22 7.74
N ALA A 37 8.41 -7.36 7.62
CA ALA A 37 8.60 -6.43 6.51
C ALA A 37 8.44 -7.04 5.11
N GLU A 38 8.86 -8.29 4.92
CA GLU A 38 8.71 -9.01 3.64
C GLU A 38 7.25 -9.34 3.31
N MET A 39 6.46 -9.69 4.31
CA MET A 39 5.02 -9.94 4.15
C MET A 39 4.21 -8.64 4.08
N ALA A 40 4.71 -7.58 4.72
CA ALA A 40 4.08 -6.27 4.71
C ALA A 40 4.28 -5.52 3.38
N ALA A 41 5.42 -5.70 2.71
CA ALA A 41 5.80 -4.92 1.52
C ALA A 41 4.75 -4.95 0.38
N PRO A 42 4.20 -6.13 -0.01
CA PRO A 42 3.15 -6.19 -1.03
C PRO A 42 1.90 -5.37 -0.68
N ALA A 43 1.53 -5.31 0.61
CA ALA A 43 0.34 -4.61 1.08
C ALA A 43 0.38 -3.11 0.76
N PHE A 44 1.55 -2.48 0.83
CA PHE A 44 1.68 -1.05 0.54
C PHE A 44 1.46 -0.69 -0.93
N LEU A 45 1.65 -1.63 -1.85
CA LEU A 45 1.55 -1.36 -3.28
C LEU A 45 0.20 -1.76 -3.87
N VAL A 46 -0.43 -2.82 -3.35
CA VAL A 46 -1.80 -3.16 -3.75
C VAL A 46 -2.83 -2.10 -3.31
N GLY A 47 -2.48 -1.25 -2.34
CA GLY A 47 -3.27 -0.07 -1.96
C GLY A 47 -3.52 0.89 -3.12
N PHE A 48 -2.67 0.86 -4.15
CA PHE A 48 -2.89 1.62 -5.38
C PHE A 48 -4.09 1.12 -6.18
N ALA A 49 -4.38 -0.18 -6.12
CA ALA A 49 -5.55 -0.74 -6.78
C ALA A 49 -6.83 -0.45 -6.00
N ASP A 50 -6.79 -0.65 -4.68
CA ASP A 50 -7.93 -0.46 -3.78
C ASP A 50 -7.48 -0.30 -2.32
N MET A 51 -8.12 0.61 -1.58
CA MET A 51 -7.75 0.93 -0.20
C MET A 51 -8.00 -0.21 0.81
N TYR A 52 -8.83 -1.20 0.48
CA TYR A 52 -9.15 -2.32 1.37
C TYR A 52 -8.22 -3.53 1.18
N LEU A 53 -7.62 -3.69 0.01
CA LEU A 53 -6.70 -4.80 -0.27
C LEU A 53 -5.51 -4.90 0.70
N PRO A 54 -4.88 -3.79 1.13
CA PRO A 54 -3.81 -3.85 2.13
C PRO A 54 -4.27 -4.49 3.45
N ALA A 55 -5.49 -4.20 3.90
CA ALA A 55 -6.04 -4.78 5.12
C ALA A 55 -6.32 -6.28 4.97
N VAL A 56 -6.77 -6.71 3.78
CA VAL A 56 -7.00 -8.14 3.47
C VAL A 56 -5.69 -8.91 3.53
N LEU A 57 -4.62 -8.39 2.89
CA LEU A 57 -3.29 -9.02 2.92
C LEU A 57 -2.65 -8.97 4.31
N GLY A 58 -2.91 -7.91 5.08
CA GLY A 58 -2.42 -7.75 6.44
C GLY A 58 -3.04 -8.71 7.45
N LYS A 59 -4.10 -9.45 7.10
CA LYS A 59 -4.80 -10.38 8.01
C LYS A 59 -3.88 -11.48 8.55
N ASN A 60 -2.93 -11.93 7.76
CA ASN A 60 -2.01 -13.04 8.10
C ASN A 60 -0.74 -12.57 8.83
N ILE A 61 -0.58 -11.27 9.05
CA ILE A 61 0.58 -10.70 9.75
C ILE A 61 0.35 -10.80 11.26
N ALA A 62 1.30 -11.41 11.96
CA ALA A 62 1.21 -11.65 13.40
C ALA A 62 1.37 -10.36 14.22
N SER A 63 2.24 -9.47 13.75
CA SER A 63 2.55 -8.19 14.38
C SER A 63 1.40 -7.20 14.27
N GLU A 64 0.84 -6.83 15.42
CA GLU A 64 -0.21 -5.81 15.50
C GLU A 64 0.28 -4.44 15.03
N MET A 65 1.54 -4.10 15.33
CA MET A 65 2.18 -2.85 14.88
C MET A 65 2.22 -2.79 13.36
N THR A 66 2.56 -3.90 12.69
CA THR A 66 2.63 -3.96 11.23
C THR A 66 1.25 -3.84 10.60
N ARG A 67 0.24 -4.53 11.15
CA ARG A 67 -1.16 -4.37 10.70
C ARG A 67 -1.66 -2.94 10.87
N PHE A 68 -1.31 -2.28 11.98
CA PHE A 68 -1.66 -0.89 12.25
C PHE A 68 -1.06 0.04 11.19
N ILE A 69 0.24 -0.10 10.91
CA ILE A 69 0.92 0.71 9.89
C ILE A 69 0.26 0.53 8.52
N ILE A 70 0.02 -0.71 8.09
CA ILE A 70 -0.62 -1.01 6.80
C ILE A 70 -2.02 -0.38 6.72
N GLY A 71 -2.83 -0.52 7.77
CA GLY A 71 -4.18 0.05 7.81
C GLY A 71 -4.20 1.57 7.80
N CYS A 72 -3.30 2.22 8.53
CA CYS A 72 -3.20 3.68 8.52
C CYS A 72 -2.73 4.20 7.15
N VAL A 73 -1.70 3.59 6.56
CA VAL A 73 -1.17 4.01 5.27
C VAL A 73 -2.19 3.81 4.15
N SER A 74 -2.96 2.70 4.16
CA SER A 74 -3.94 2.43 3.12
C SER A 74 -5.06 3.47 3.06
N ILE A 75 -5.49 3.99 4.21
CA ILE A 75 -6.51 5.04 4.29
C ILE A 75 -5.94 6.39 3.84
N ILE A 76 -4.70 6.71 4.23
CA ILE A 76 -4.09 8.02 3.96
C ILE A 76 -3.66 8.18 2.49
N GLN A 77 -3.41 7.10 1.75
CA GLN A 77 -2.97 7.19 0.36
C GLN A 77 -3.98 7.92 -0.54
N ILE A 78 -5.30 7.87 -0.25
CA ILE A 78 -6.47 8.52 -0.95
C ILE A 78 -6.59 8.23 -2.46
N ILE A 79 -5.49 8.04 -3.18
CA ILE A 79 -5.39 7.87 -4.62
C ILE A 79 -5.32 6.38 -4.91
N TYR A 80 -6.45 5.80 -5.26
CA TYR A 80 -6.58 4.43 -5.76
C TYR A 80 -7.29 4.44 -7.11
N MET A 81 -6.94 3.49 -7.98
CA MET A 81 -7.38 3.48 -9.38
C MET A 81 -8.89 3.26 -9.54
N THR A 82 -9.51 2.55 -8.59
CA THR A 82 -10.90 2.11 -8.69
C THR A 82 -11.92 3.27 -8.65
N GLU A 83 -11.63 4.38 -7.98
CA GLU A 83 -12.54 5.55 -7.93
C GLU A 83 -11.82 6.85 -8.26
N VAL A 84 -10.87 7.24 -7.41
CA VAL A 84 -10.19 8.53 -7.51
C VAL A 84 -9.34 8.61 -8.78
N GLY A 85 -8.64 7.54 -9.16
CA GLY A 85 -7.88 7.47 -10.40
C GLY A 85 -8.75 7.61 -11.65
N THR A 86 -9.89 6.92 -11.70
CA THR A 86 -10.82 7.00 -12.84
C THR A 86 -11.50 8.37 -12.94
N LEU A 87 -11.81 9.00 -11.80
CA LEU A 87 -12.33 10.37 -11.75
C LEU A 87 -11.32 11.40 -12.26
N ILE A 88 -10.05 11.28 -11.86
CA ILE A 88 -8.97 12.18 -12.29
C ILE A 88 -8.70 12.04 -13.79
N LEU A 89 -8.65 10.81 -14.30
CA LEU A 89 -8.43 10.55 -15.74
C LEU A 89 -9.55 11.09 -16.64
N LYS A 90 -10.78 11.20 -16.11
CA LYS A 90 -11.93 11.81 -16.82
C LYS A 90 -12.07 13.31 -16.57
N SER A 91 -11.31 13.87 -15.63
CA SER A 91 -11.34 15.29 -15.29
C SER A 91 -10.58 16.12 -16.31
N ARG A 92 -10.76 17.44 -16.28
CA ARG A 92 -9.98 18.40 -17.08
C ARG A 92 -8.53 18.53 -16.63
N ILE A 93 -8.14 17.83 -15.56
CA ILE A 93 -6.76 17.77 -15.07
C ILE A 93 -6.06 16.66 -15.86
N PRO A 94 -5.11 16.98 -16.76
CA PRO A 94 -4.52 16.02 -17.69
C PRO A 94 -3.44 15.17 -17.01
N LEU A 95 -3.77 14.51 -15.90
CA LEU A 95 -2.84 13.63 -15.20
C LEU A 95 -2.79 12.26 -15.86
N GLN A 96 -1.59 11.78 -16.17
CA GLN A 96 -1.38 10.43 -16.70
C GLN A 96 -1.36 9.38 -15.58
N ILE A 97 -1.62 8.11 -15.93
CA ILE A 97 -1.55 6.98 -14.97
C ILE A 97 -0.18 6.90 -14.28
N GLY A 98 0.90 7.20 -14.99
CA GLY A 98 2.25 7.25 -14.42
C GLY A 98 2.43 8.35 -13.37
N GLU A 99 1.81 9.51 -13.56
CA GLU A 99 1.86 10.61 -12.59
C GLU A 99 1.03 10.30 -11.35
N LEU A 100 -0.14 9.68 -11.52
CA LEU A 100 -0.95 9.16 -10.42
C LEU A 100 -0.15 8.15 -9.57
N PHE A 101 0.57 7.24 -10.22
CA PHE A 101 1.44 6.29 -9.53
C PHE A 101 2.61 6.99 -8.82
N LEU A 102 3.23 8.00 -9.43
CA LEU A 102 4.30 8.77 -8.80
C LEU A 102 3.81 9.49 -7.54
N ILE A 103 2.62 10.12 -7.60
CA ILE A 103 2.00 10.79 -6.44
C ILE A 103 1.68 9.75 -5.35
N PHE A 104 1.20 8.58 -5.72
CA PHE A 104 0.95 7.48 -4.80
C PHE A 104 2.24 7.06 -4.06
N VAL A 105 3.34 6.86 -4.78
CA VAL A 105 4.64 6.51 -4.19
C VAL A 105 5.12 7.64 -3.27
N LEU A 106 5.05 8.90 -3.71
CA LEU A 106 5.46 10.06 -2.91
C LEU A 106 4.66 10.17 -1.61
N ARG A 107 3.33 10.03 -1.68
CA ARG A 107 2.46 10.04 -0.49
C ARG A 107 2.84 8.92 0.46
N THR A 108 3.02 7.71 -0.05
CA THR A 108 3.45 6.55 0.75
C THR A 108 4.78 6.82 1.44
N LEU A 109 5.74 7.39 0.72
CA LEU A 109 7.08 7.71 1.24
C LEU A 109 7.03 8.75 2.37
N ILE A 110 6.11 9.71 2.31
CA ILE A 110 5.94 10.75 3.35
C ILE A 110 5.17 10.19 4.55
N THR A 111 4.11 9.41 4.29
CA THR A 111 3.22 8.93 5.35
C THR A 111 3.80 7.78 6.14
N LEU A 112 4.56 6.90 5.49
CA LEU A 112 5.11 5.69 6.11
C LEU A 112 6.04 6.03 7.31
N PRO A 113 7.02 6.96 7.20
CA PRO A 113 7.82 7.39 8.34
C PRO A 113 7.01 7.96 9.50
N LEU A 114 6.02 8.79 9.18
CA LEU A 114 5.16 9.43 10.18
C LEU A 114 4.36 8.39 10.97
N ILE A 115 3.71 7.47 10.25
CA ILE A 115 2.89 6.41 10.85
C ILE A 115 3.76 5.42 11.62
N THR A 116 4.92 5.04 11.09
CA THR A 116 5.81 4.11 11.79
C THR A 116 6.38 4.72 13.07
N ALA A 117 6.68 6.03 13.10
CA ALA A 117 7.07 6.70 14.34
C ALA A 117 5.95 6.66 15.40
N ILE A 118 4.71 6.93 14.99
CA ILE A 118 3.53 6.81 15.86
C ILE A 118 3.34 5.36 16.32
N ALA A 119 3.52 4.39 15.43
CA ALA A 119 3.37 2.96 15.74
C ALA A 119 4.40 2.52 16.80
N HIS A 120 5.67 2.93 16.68
CA HIS A 120 6.68 2.65 17.72
C HIS A 120 6.40 3.35 19.05
N PHE A 121 5.70 4.49 19.03
CA PHE A 121 5.29 5.16 20.25
C PHE A 121 4.12 4.43 20.95
N ILE A 122 3.17 3.91 20.17
CA ILE A 122 1.98 3.21 20.69
C ILE A 122 2.31 1.77 21.12
N TYR A 123 3.11 1.04 20.34
CA TYR A 123 3.40 -0.39 20.50
C TYR A 123 4.76 -0.66 21.15
N ARG A 124 5.17 0.22 22.08
CA ARG A 124 6.47 0.15 22.78
C ARG A 124 6.58 -1.00 23.78
#